data_AF-A0A8H8MIZ7-F1
#
_entry.id   AF-A0A8H8MIZ7-F1
#
_cell.length_a   1.000
_cell.length_b   1.000
_cell.length_c   1.000
_cell.angle_alpha   90.00
_cell.angle_beta   90.00
_cell.angle_gamma   90.00
#
_symmetry.space_group_name_H-M   'P 1'
#
loop_
_entity.id
_entity.type
_entity.pdbx_description
1 polymer ?
#
loop_
_entity_poly.entity_id
_entity_poly.type
_entity_poly.pdbx_seq_one_letter_code
_entity_poly.pdbx_strand_id
1 'polypeptide(L)'
;MHEIKNVRMNPSSPEAVRRFEKSWWSRSRASISWVRSRTKVKAIHAWGRLWRSQKHSDHVRLSIRSNPTWKLSKFHDSIGKNRKGHCRLIQVILGHGFFGEYYQRFKVDEPAECQCDHQTLQTIAHVIRHCPLLDVARAILRKVSKPVLLSDLFGTIKGLRALAVFLNFSNAFSKFSPPDYC
;
A
#
# COMPACT_ATOMS: atom_id res chain seq x y z
N MET A 1 -9.71 32.53 19.75
CA MET A 1 -9.31 33.50 18.70
C MET A 1 -8.44 34.54 19.36
N HIS A 2 -7.13 34.55 19.10
CA HIS A 2 -6.28 35.64 19.55
C HIS A 2 -5.88 36.49 18.34
N GLU A 3 -6.34 37.72 18.40
CA GLU A 3 -6.26 38.78 17.42
C GLU A 3 -4.80 39.20 17.21
N ILE A 4 -4.34 39.08 15.97
CA ILE A 4 -3.02 39.58 15.55
C ILE A 4 -3.14 41.10 15.47
N LYS A 5 -2.67 41.81 16.51
CA LYS A 5 -2.50 43.26 16.42
C LYS A 5 -1.39 43.57 15.40
N ASN A 6 -1.80 44.06 14.22
CA ASN A 6 -0.91 44.65 13.24
C ASN A 6 -0.34 45.96 13.81
N VAL A 7 0.82 45.85 14.47
CA VAL A 7 1.61 47.02 14.83
C VAL A 7 2.31 47.52 13.55
N ARG A 8 1.75 48.55 12.91
CA ARG A 8 2.48 49.34 11.90
C ARG A 8 3.58 50.11 12.63
N MET A 9 4.82 49.64 12.53
CA MET A 9 6.00 50.41 12.96
C MET A 9 6.62 51.10 11.75
N ASN A 10 6.89 52.39 11.91
CA ASN A 10 7.52 53.25 10.92
C ASN A 10 9.05 52.97 10.90
N PRO A 11 9.64 52.48 9.79
CA PRO A 11 11.02 52.03 9.78
C PRO A 11 11.95 53.17 9.37
N SER A 12 12.34 54.00 10.34
CA SER A 12 13.31 55.09 10.06
C SER A 12 14.51 55.11 11.01
N SER A 13 14.61 54.13 11.93
CA SER A 13 15.81 53.95 12.76
C SER A 13 16.57 52.68 12.35
N PRO A 14 17.87 52.79 11.99
CA PRO A 14 18.74 51.64 11.73
C PRO A 14 18.85 50.66 12.91
N GLU A 15 18.54 51.11 14.12
CA GLU A 15 18.50 50.27 15.33
C GLU A 15 17.20 49.48 15.45
N ALA A 16 16.08 50.05 15.02
CA ALA A 16 14.79 49.36 15.00
C ALA A 16 14.78 48.20 14.01
N VAL A 17 15.40 48.39 12.83
CA VAL A 17 15.58 47.33 11.83
C VAL A 17 16.48 46.21 12.37
N ARG A 18 17.64 46.55 12.96
CA ARG A 18 18.55 45.57 13.56
C ARG A 18 17.93 44.81 14.73
N ARG A 19 17.10 45.45 15.55
CA ARG A 19 16.40 44.83 16.68
C ARG A 19 15.26 43.93 16.19
N PHE A 20 14.58 44.29 15.11
CA PHE A 20 13.56 43.47 14.46
C PHE A 20 14.17 42.24 13.79
N GLU A 21 15.27 42.39 13.05
CA GLU A 21 16.03 41.27 12.46
C GLU A 21 16.58 40.34 13.55
N LYS A 22 17.23 40.86 14.59
CA LYS A 22 17.69 40.04 15.73
C LYS A 22 16.52 39.31 16.41
N SER A 23 15.35 39.95 16.54
CA SER A 23 14.13 39.36 17.10
C SER A 23 13.52 38.26 16.21
N TRP A 24 13.60 38.40 14.89
CA TRP A 24 13.06 37.41 13.95
C TRP A 24 13.95 36.16 13.87
N TRP A 25 15.27 36.34 13.79
CA TRP A 25 16.22 35.21 13.81
C TRP A 25 16.27 34.51 15.19
N SER A 26 15.97 35.21 16.29
CA SER A 26 15.92 34.62 17.63
C SER A 26 14.59 33.91 17.97
N ARG A 27 13.53 34.08 17.16
CA ARG A 27 12.21 33.45 17.39
C ARG A 27 12.01 32.08 16.77
N SER A 28 12.98 31.56 16.00
CA SER A 28 13.02 30.13 15.64
C SER A 28 14.31 29.49 16.17
N ARG A 29 14.32 29.16 17.47
CA ARG A 29 15.35 28.32 18.12
C ARG A 29 15.34 26.85 17.66
N ALA A 30 14.70 26.55 16.54
CA ALA A 30 14.65 25.23 15.96
C ALA A 30 15.42 25.21 14.64
N SER A 31 16.39 24.32 14.52
CA SER A 31 17.04 24.05 13.24
C SER A 31 16.03 23.51 12.23
N ILE A 32 16.27 23.71 10.93
CA ILE A 32 15.44 23.14 9.85
C ILE A 32 15.32 21.62 10.00
N SER A 33 16.40 20.95 10.41
CA SER A 33 16.42 19.51 10.70
C SER A 33 15.40 19.13 11.78
N TRP A 34 15.36 19.90 12.87
CA TRP A 34 14.40 19.69 13.95
C TRP A 34 12.95 19.89 13.47
N VAL A 35 12.69 20.95 12.69
CA VAL A 35 11.34 21.22 12.14
C VAL A 35 10.90 20.08 11.23
N ARG A 36 11.77 19.63 10.32
CA ARG A 36 11.51 18.48 9.42
C ARG A 36 11.24 17.21 10.20
N SER A 37 12.05 16.91 11.21
CA SER A 37 11.86 15.74 12.08
C SER A 37 10.51 15.78 12.80
N ARG A 38 10.15 16.93 13.37
CA ARG A 38 8.88 17.10 14.10
C ARG A 38 7.67 17.04 13.18
N THR A 39 7.72 17.66 12.01
CA THR A 39 6.66 17.58 10.98
C THR A 39 6.48 16.15 10.50
N LYS A 40 7.58 15.43 10.26
CA LYS A 40 7.55 14.01 9.92
C LYS A 40 6.80 13.22 10.98
N VAL A 41 7.24 13.25 12.24
CA VAL A 41 6.60 12.50 13.34
C VAL A 41 5.10 12.81 13.45
N LYS A 42 4.72 14.09 13.32
CA LYS A 42 3.31 14.50 13.31
C LYS A 42 2.51 13.88 12.15
N ALA A 43 3.04 13.93 10.94
CA ALA A 43 2.39 13.41 9.74
C ALA A 43 2.13 11.90 9.86
N ILE A 44 3.12 11.16 10.35
CA ILE A 44 3.01 9.72 10.59
C ILE A 44 1.96 9.41 11.65
N HIS A 45 1.98 10.12 12.78
CA HIS A 45 1.00 9.88 13.83
C HIS A 45 -0.42 10.17 13.33
N ALA A 46 -0.60 11.24 12.56
CA ALA A 46 -1.87 11.55 11.91
C ALA A 46 -2.28 10.43 10.94
N TRP A 47 -1.37 9.99 10.07
CA TRP A 47 -1.64 8.90 9.13
C TRP A 47 -1.96 7.60 9.84
N GLY A 48 -1.23 7.24 10.90
CA GLY A 48 -1.51 6.04 11.70
C GLY A 48 -2.88 6.09 12.37
N ARG A 49 -3.32 7.26 12.86
CA ARG A 49 -4.68 7.42 13.40
C ARG A 49 -5.74 7.22 12.32
N LEU A 50 -5.58 7.88 11.17
CA LEU A 50 -6.49 7.73 10.02
C LEU A 50 -6.52 6.28 9.54
N TRP A 51 -5.37 5.65 9.37
CA TRP A 51 -5.27 4.26 8.95
C TRP A 51 -6.07 3.35 9.87
N ARG A 52 -5.92 3.45 11.20
CA ARG A 52 -6.66 2.60 12.13
C ARG A 52 -8.16 2.88 12.18
N SER A 53 -8.59 4.11 11.90
CA SER A 53 -10.01 4.45 11.93
C SER A 53 -10.78 4.07 10.67
N GLN A 54 -10.09 3.84 9.55
CA GLN A 54 -10.74 3.42 8.30
C GLN A 54 -11.15 1.95 8.33
N LYS A 55 -12.25 1.66 7.62
CA LYS A 55 -12.63 0.27 7.31
C LYS A 55 -11.68 -0.26 6.24
N HIS A 56 -11.05 -1.38 6.55
CA HIS A 56 -10.19 -2.12 5.62
C HIS A 56 -10.82 -3.46 5.28
N SER A 57 -10.54 -3.95 4.08
CA SER A 57 -10.86 -5.32 3.72
C SER A 57 -9.97 -6.31 4.48
N ASP A 58 -10.40 -7.56 4.54
CA ASP A 58 -9.67 -8.60 5.27
C ASP A 58 -8.29 -8.88 4.67
N HIS A 59 -8.17 -8.86 3.34
CA HIS A 59 -6.87 -9.02 2.66
C HIS A 59 -5.89 -7.90 3.01
N VAL A 60 -6.34 -6.65 3.09
CA VAL A 60 -5.50 -5.52 3.51
C VAL A 60 -5.07 -5.70 4.96
N ARG A 61 -5.99 -6.09 5.86
CA ARG A 61 -5.66 -6.32 7.28
C ARG A 61 -4.67 -7.46 7.48
N LEU A 62 -4.79 -8.53 6.69
CA LEU A 62 -3.87 -9.67 6.75
C LEU A 62 -2.47 -9.34 6.21
N SER A 63 -2.39 -8.49 5.18
CA SER A 63 -1.15 -8.13 4.48
C SER A 63 -0.40 -6.94 5.11
N ILE A 64 -1.15 -5.93 5.55
CA ILE A 64 -0.62 -4.65 6.04
C ILE A 64 -0.96 -4.55 7.54
N ARG A 65 -0.24 -5.34 8.34
CA ARG A 65 -0.45 -5.45 9.79
C ARG A 65 0.17 -4.31 10.60
N SER A 66 1.20 -3.68 10.07
CA SER A 66 1.89 -2.58 10.73
C SER A 66 1.22 -1.25 10.42
N ASN A 67 1.26 -0.33 11.39
CA ASN A 67 0.93 1.06 11.12
C ASN A 67 1.80 1.62 9.99
N PRO A 68 1.31 2.63 9.26
CA PRO A 68 2.09 3.29 8.23
C PRO A 68 3.47 3.74 8.74
N THR A 69 4.50 3.44 7.96
CA THR A 69 5.87 3.85 8.25
C THR A 69 6.47 4.56 7.04
N TRP A 70 7.50 5.34 7.29
CA TRP A 70 8.28 6.07 6.27
C TRP A 70 9.43 5.24 5.72
N LYS A 71 9.61 4.01 6.23
CA LYS A 71 10.58 3.06 5.69
C LYS A 71 9.81 2.09 4.80
N LEU A 72 10.33 1.87 3.60
CA LEU A 72 9.82 0.81 2.75
C LEU A 72 10.00 -0.53 3.46
N SER A 73 9.01 -1.41 3.38
CA SER A 73 9.14 -2.75 3.95
C SER A 73 10.24 -3.52 3.21
N LYS A 74 11.09 -4.24 3.96
CA LYS A 74 12.15 -5.14 3.41
C LYS A 74 11.62 -6.15 2.39
N PHE A 75 10.32 -6.41 2.44
CA PHE A 75 9.62 -7.20 1.45
C PHE A 75 9.79 -6.65 0.03
N HIS A 76 9.58 -5.34 -0.18
CA HIS A 76 9.66 -4.73 -1.51
C HIS A 76 11.08 -4.81 -2.07
N ASP A 77 12.09 -4.67 -1.21
CA ASP A 77 13.49 -4.84 -1.59
C ASP A 77 13.77 -6.27 -2.07
N SER A 78 13.03 -7.27 -1.56
CA SER A 78 13.30 -8.68 -1.80
C SER A 78 12.63 -9.31 -3.02
N ILE A 79 11.68 -8.63 -3.67
CA ILE A 79 10.98 -9.16 -4.85
C ILE A 79 11.78 -8.99 -6.15
N GLY A 80 12.88 -8.24 -6.13
CA GLY A 80 13.74 -8.04 -7.29
C GLY A 80 13.09 -7.17 -8.39
N LYS A 81 13.65 -7.20 -9.60
CA LYS A 81 13.30 -6.28 -10.70
C LYS A 81 12.02 -6.65 -11.48
N ASN A 82 11.27 -7.70 -11.10
CA ASN A 82 10.05 -8.06 -11.81
C ASN A 82 8.89 -7.11 -11.45
N ARG A 83 8.88 -5.96 -12.12
CA ARG A 83 7.90 -4.89 -11.95
C ARG A 83 6.47 -5.38 -12.14
N LYS A 84 6.19 -6.16 -13.19
CA LYS A 84 4.83 -6.65 -13.51
C LYS A 84 4.29 -7.54 -12.38
N GLY A 85 5.08 -8.50 -11.92
CA GLY A 85 4.75 -9.37 -10.80
C GLY A 85 4.56 -8.61 -9.50
N HIS A 86 5.44 -7.65 -9.22
CA HIS A 86 5.35 -6.81 -8.02
C HIS A 86 4.08 -5.96 -8.01
N CYS A 87 3.80 -5.22 -9.11
CA CYS A 87 2.58 -4.42 -9.24
C CYS A 87 1.32 -5.25 -9.02
N ARG A 88 1.26 -6.44 -9.61
CA ARG A 88 0.13 -7.35 -9.46
C ARG A 88 -0.04 -7.87 -8.04
N LEU A 89 1.06 -8.17 -7.36
CA LEU A 89 1.01 -8.55 -5.95
C LEU A 89 0.47 -7.40 -5.08
N ILE A 90 0.89 -6.16 -5.33
CA ILE A 90 0.34 -4.99 -4.65
C ILE A 90 -1.16 -4.83 -4.95
N GLN A 91 -1.58 -5.00 -6.20
CA GLN A 91 -3.00 -4.96 -6.58
C GLN A 91 -3.81 -6.01 -5.82
N VAL A 92 -3.31 -7.25 -5.70
CA VAL A 92 -3.95 -8.32 -4.91
C VAL A 92 -4.01 -7.94 -3.42
N ILE A 93 -2.91 -7.45 -2.83
CA ILE A 93 -2.85 -7.02 -1.43
C ILE A 93 -3.84 -5.90 -1.11
N LEU A 94 -4.11 -5.02 -2.07
CA LEU A 94 -5.07 -3.92 -1.91
C LEU A 94 -6.50 -4.33 -2.32
N GLY A 95 -6.67 -5.44 -3.06
CA GLY A 95 -7.93 -5.83 -3.69
C GLY A 95 -8.35 -4.90 -4.83
N HIS A 96 -7.37 -4.37 -5.55
CA HIS A 96 -7.51 -3.51 -6.72
C HIS A 96 -6.95 -4.20 -7.97
N GLY A 97 -7.19 -5.52 -8.09
CA GLY A 97 -6.70 -6.34 -9.18
C GLY A 97 -7.78 -6.69 -10.20
N PHE A 98 -7.37 -7.39 -11.26
CA PHE A 98 -8.26 -7.86 -12.31
C PHE A 98 -8.92 -9.18 -11.89
N PHE A 99 -10.03 -9.09 -11.16
CA PHE A 99 -10.83 -10.24 -10.74
C PHE A 99 -12.29 -9.85 -10.48
N GLY A 100 -13.17 -10.84 -10.52
CA GLY A 100 -14.62 -10.63 -10.46
C GLY A 100 -15.16 -9.88 -9.26
N GLU A 101 -14.67 -10.16 -8.04
CA GLU A 101 -15.07 -9.40 -6.85
C GLU A 101 -14.72 -7.90 -6.97
N TYR A 102 -13.60 -7.57 -7.61
CA TYR A 102 -13.25 -6.18 -7.93
C TYR A 102 -14.22 -5.60 -8.98
N TYR A 103 -14.52 -6.34 -10.04
CA TYR A 103 -15.44 -5.87 -11.08
C TYR A 103 -16.84 -5.57 -10.54
N GLN A 104 -17.40 -6.45 -9.70
CA GLN A 104 -18.69 -6.22 -9.05
C GLN A 104 -18.65 -4.99 -8.13
N ARG A 105 -17.61 -4.88 -7.29
CA ARG A 105 -17.48 -3.77 -6.33
C ARG A 105 -17.41 -2.41 -7.02
N PHE A 106 -16.70 -2.33 -8.15
CA PHE A 106 -16.47 -1.08 -8.88
C PHE A 106 -17.37 -0.91 -10.11
N LYS A 107 -18.34 -1.80 -10.31
CA LYS A 107 -19.29 -1.80 -11.44
C LYS A 107 -18.58 -1.72 -12.80
N VAL A 108 -17.51 -2.50 -12.94
CA VAL A 108 -16.81 -2.67 -14.22
C VAL A 108 -17.59 -3.69 -15.06
N ASP A 109 -17.83 -3.37 -16.32
CA ASP A 109 -18.51 -4.24 -17.28
C ASP A 109 -17.56 -5.35 -17.79
N GLU A 110 -17.27 -6.30 -16.92
CA GLU A 110 -16.43 -7.48 -17.17
C GLU A 110 -17.03 -8.68 -16.42
N PRO A 111 -16.88 -9.93 -16.91
CA PRO A 111 -17.41 -11.11 -16.24
C PRO A 111 -16.87 -11.27 -14.80
N ALA A 112 -17.76 -11.50 -13.84
CA ALA A 112 -17.39 -11.62 -12.43
C ALA A 112 -17.12 -13.07 -12.01
N GLU A 113 -17.67 -14.02 -12.74
CA GLU A 113 -17.55 -15.45 -12.49
C GLU A 113 -16.17 -15.94 -12.91
N CYS A 114 -15.65 -16.93 -12.18
CA CYS A 114 -14.41 -17.57 -12.55
C CYS A 114 -14.62 -18.48 -13.75
N GLN A 115 -13.66 -18.47 -14.68
CA GLN A 115 -13.64 -19.34 -15.86
C GLN A 115 -13.55 -20.84 -15.53
N CYS A 116 -13.32 -21.21 -14.27
CA CYS A 116 -13.25 -22.63 -13.90
C CYS A 116 -14.61 -23.33 -13.93
N ASP A 117 -15.69 -22.61 -13.69
CA ASP A 117 -17.06 -23.16 -13.65
C ASP A 117 -18.13 -22.19 -14.18
N HIS A 118 -17.75 -20.95 -14.52
CA HIS A 118 -18.63 -19.88 -14.99
C HIS A 118 -19.79 -19.55 -14.02
N GLN A 119 -19.66 -19.90 -12.74
CA GLN A 119 -20.70 -19.72 -11.73
C GLN A 119 -20.15 -19.12 -10.44
N THR A 120 -18.96 -19.56 -10.00
CA THR A 120 -18.36 -19.11 -8.77
C THR A 120 -17.79 -17.71 -8.94
N LEU A 121 -18.18 -16.76 -8.08
CA LEU A 121 -17.57 -15.43 -8.03
C LEU A 121 -16.04 -15.54 -7.90
N GLN A 122 -15.31 -14.90 -8.80
CA GLN A 122 -13.85 -14.89 -8.78
C GLN A 122 -13.32 -13.95 -7.69
N THR A 123 -13.19 -14.49 -6.47
CA THR A 123 -12.56 -13.81 -5.33
C THR A 123 -11.07 -14.13 -5.24
N ILE A 124 -10.29 -13.31 -4.51
CA ILE A 124 -8.89 -13.62 -4.20
C ILE A 124 -8.76 -14.99 -3.52
N ALA A 125 -9.67 -15.26 -2.56
CA ALA A 125 -9.69 -16.52 -1.82
C ALA A 125 -9.94 -17.72 -2.75
N HIS A 126 -10.90 -17.62 -3.66
CA HIS A 126 -11.17 -18.65 -4.66
C HIS A 126 -9.93 -18.91 -5.52
N VAL A 127 -9.38 -17.88 -6.17
CA VAL A 127 -8.23 -18.01 -7.08
C VAL A 127 -7.02 -18.66 -6.38
N ILE A 128 -6.70 -18.20 -5.18
CA ILE A 128 -5.53 -18.68 -4.44
C ILE A 128 -5.74 -20.09 -3.86
N ARG A 129 -6.91 -20.37 -3.27
CA ARG A 129 -7.12 -21.58 -2.44
C ARG A 129 -7.87 -22.71 -3.15
N HIS A 130 -8.78 -22.38 -4.06
CA HIS A 130 -9.81 -23.32 -4.53
C HIS A 130 -9.85 -23.51 -6.04
N CYS A 131 -9.52 -22.50 -6.84
CA CYS A 131 -9.65 -22.54 -8.30
C CYS A 131 -8.93 -23.75 -8.92
N PRO A 132 -9.62 -24.69 -9.56
CA PRO A 132 -9.00 -25.91 -10.08
C PRO A 132 -8.02 -25.61 -11.23
N LEU A 133 -8.26 -24.55 -12.01
CA LEU A 133 -7.37 -24.10 -13.09
C LEU A 133 -5.95 -23.78 -12.61
N LEU A 134 -5.78 -23.49 -11.32
CA LEU A 134 -4.50 -23.08 -10.73
C LEU A 134 -3.90 -24.13 -9.79
N ASP A 135 -4.38 -25.38 -9.80
CA ASP A 135 -3.92 -26.37 -8.82
C ASP A 135 -2.42 -26.70 -8.95
N VAL A 136 -1.92 -26.81 -10.19
CA VAL A 136 -0.48 -27.02 -10.46
C VAL A 136 0.34 -25.86 -9.89
N ALA A 137 -0.05 -24.61 -10.18
CA ALA A 137 0.62 -23.43 -9.65
C ALA A 137 0.55 -23.35 -8.11
N ARG A 138 -0.57 -23.80 -7.51
CA ARG A 138 -0.78 -23.81 -6.05
C ARG A 138 0.23 -24.68 -5.32
N ALA A 139 0.89 -25.64 -5.99
CA ALA A 139 2.02 -26.36 -5.41
C ALA A 139 3.11 -25.42 -4.86
N ILE A 140 3.32 -24.25 -5.47
CA ILE A 140 4.25 -23.21 -4.99
C ILE A 140 3.84 -22.71 -3.60
N LEU A 141 2.55 -22.42 -3.42
CA LEU A 141 2.00 -21.90 -2.17
C LEU A 141 2.00 -22.97 -1.07
N ARG A 142 1.70 -24.23 -1.46
CA ARG A 142 1.75 -25.40 -0.57
C ARG A 142 3.15 -25.67 0.00
N LYS A 143 4.23 -25.14 -0.59
CA LYS A 143 5.58 -25.23 0.03
C LYS A 143 5.74 -24.31 1.24
N VAL A 144 4.88 -23.31 1.39
CA VAL A 144 4.95 -22.32 2.49
C VAL A 144 3.83 -22.49 3.49
N SER A 145 2.64 -22.92 3.06
CA SER A 145 1.45 -23.04 3.91
C SER A 145 0.63 -24.28 3.50
N LYS A 146 0.45 -25.22 4.43
CA LYS A 146 -0.39 -26.43 4.28
C LYS A 146 -1.30 -26.55 5.53
N PRO A 147 -2.64 -26.38 5.41
CA PRO A 147 -3.40 -25.97 4.22
C PRO A 147 -3.01 -24.56 3.74
N VAL A 148 -3.40 -24.16 2.53
CA VAL A 148 -3.08 -22.82 1.99
C VAL A 148 -3.91 -21.76 2.73
N LEU A 149 -3.30 -21.11 3.72
CA LEU A 149 -3.91 -20.05 4.54
C LEU A 149 -3.51 -18.67 4.03
N LEU A 150 -4.49 -17.79 3.80
CA LEU A 150 -4.24 -16.41 3.38
C LEU A 150 -3.43 -15.64 4.42
N SER A 151 -3.62 -15.93 5.71
CA SER A 151 -2.84 -15.33 6.80
C SER A 151 -1.34 -15.60 6.70
N ASP A 152 -0.95 -16.78 6.22
CA ASP A 152 0.46 -17.16 6.07
C ASP A 152 1.07 -16.53 4.83
N LEU A 153 0.29 -16.53 3.74
CA LEU A 153 0.69 -15.96 2.45
C LEU A 153 0.86 -14.44 2.52
N PHE A 154 -0.13 -13.74 3.10
CA PHE A 154 -0.11 -12.29 3.18
C PHE A 154 0.65 -11.77 4.42
N GLY A 155 0.70 -12.55 5.50
CA GLY A 155 1.25 -12.10 6.77
C GLY A 155 2.76 -12.25 6.93
N THR A 156 3.44 -12.96 6.02
CA THR A 156 4.86 -13.27 6.16
C THR A 156 5.64 -12.92 4.90
N ILE A 157 6.92 -12.53 5.06
CA ILE A 157 7.80 -12.26 3.92
C ILE A 157 7.95 -13.51 3.03
N LYS A 158 8.04 -14.71 3.63
CA LYS A 158 8.11 -15.98 2.92
C LYS A 158 6.84 -16.23 2.10
N GLY A 159 5.67 -15.98 2.69
CA GLY A 159 4.37 -16.06 2.05
C GLY A 159 4.25 -15.11 0.86
N LEU A 160 4.61 -13.84 1.04
CA LEU A 160 4.51 -12.84 -0.02
C LEU A 160 5.49 -13.14 -1.18
N ARG A 161 6.67 -13.69 -0.90
CA ARG A 161 7.59 -14.20 -1.93
C ARG A 161 6.99 -15.37 -2.70
N ALA A 162 6.42 -16.35 -2.01
CA ALA A 162 5.75 -17.47 -2.68
C ALA A 162 4.55 -17.00 -3.51
N LEU A 163 3.80 -16.01 -3.03
CA LEU A 163 2.70 -15.41 -3.77
C LEU A 163 3.21 -14.67 -5.02
N ALA A 164 4.32 -13.94 -4.93
CA ALA A 164 4.95 -13.33 -6.11
C ALA A 164 5.34 -14.37 -7.17
N VAL A 165 5.94 -15.49 -6.76
CA VAL A 165 6.31 -16.59 -7.66
C VAL A 165 5.07 -17.25 -8.27
N PHE A 166 4.04 -17.52 -7.46
CA PHE A 166 2.76 -18.05 -7.91
C PHE A 166 2.11 -17.15 -8.96
N LEU A 167 2.04 -15.84 -8.72
CA LEU A 167 1.45 -14.88 -9.65
C LEU A 167 2.20 -14.87 -10.98
N ASN A 168 3.53 -14.87 -10.93
CA ASN A 168 4.36 -14.89 -12.14
C ASN A 168 4.19 -16.19 -12.94
N PHE A 169 4.08 -17.33 -12.26
CA PHE A 169 3.94 -18.63 -12.91
C PHE A 169 2.54 -18.86 -13.49
N SER A 170 1.49 -18.51 -12.74
CA SER A 170 0.09 -18.79 -13.12
C SER A 170 -0.53 -17.74 -14.03
N ASN A 171 0.09 -16.56 -14.11
CA ASN A 171 -0.51 -15.35 -14.68
C ASN A 171 -1.85 -14.92 -14.06
N ALA A 172 -2.24 -15.46 -12.89
CA ALA A 172 -3.46 -15.09 -12.19
C ALA A 172 -3.54 -13.59 -11.94
N PHE A 173 -4.75 -13.02 -11.96
CA PHE A 173 -5.03 -11.58 -11.76
C PHE A 173 -4.38 -10.63 -12.79
N SER A 174 -4.11 -11.10 -14.01
CA SER A 174 -3.68 -10.23 -15.11
C SER A 174 -4.85 -9.93 -16.06
N LYS A 175 -4.83 -8.76 -16.73
CA LYS A 175 -5.83 -8.35 -17.73
C LYS A 175 -5.53 -8.89 -19.16
N PHE A 176 -4.69 -9.92 -19.28
CA PHE A 176 -4.14 -10.48 -20.53
C PHE A 176 -3.02 -9.68 -21.22
N SER A 177 -2.05 -10.41 -21.77
CA SER A 177 -2.02 -10.66 -23.22
C SER A 177 -2.29 -12.16 -23.39
N PRO A 178 -3.12 -12.62 -24.35
CA PRO A 178 -3.05 -14.00 -24.81
C PRO A 178 -1.59 -14.31 -25.19
N PRO A 179 -1.10 -15.56 -25.13
CA PRO A 179 -0.01 -15.90 -26.03
C PRO A 179 -0.50 -15.56 -27.44
N ASP A 180 0.23 -14.71 -28.15
CA ASP A 180 0.09 -14.61 -29.59
C ASP A 180 0.20 -16.06 -30.10
N TYR A 181 -0.91 -16.61 -30.58
CA TYR A 181 -0.85 -17.81 -31.40
C TYR A 181 -0.24 -17.38 -32.73
N CYS A 182 1.08 -17.49 -32.82
CA CYS A 182 1.85 -17.60 -34.06
C CYS A 182 2.90 -18.69 -33.87
#